data_AF-A0A813A8R2-F1
#
_entry.id   AF-A0A813A8R2-F1
#
_cell.length_a   1.000
_cell.length_b   1.000
_cell.length_c   1.000
_cell.angle_alpha   90.00
_cell.angle_beta   90.00
_cell.angle_gamma   90.00
#
_symmetry.space_group_name_H-M   'P 1'
#
loop_
_entity.id
_entity.type
_entity.pdbx_description
1 polymer ?
#
loop_
_entity_poly.entity_id
_entity_poly.type
_entity_poly.pdbx_seq_one_letter_code
_entity_poly.pdbx_strand_id
1 'polypeptide(L)'
;MRVSICPMVEQALLARRRSGRNFATSPREKLGVSWNCSEEEVRKAFRQRAKAVHPDMQPPGSDSEVAAKKFRELQDAYAEVLQEMRGIARRPDRRQRHDGPEPAYKSKDWDAARRQPPASNQGPSGVSIASFLACTAAIMYSMFGPAEEALDREEKQNFAAKRVRLRQEQAEREQRELKQQLERRAGRPTA
;
A
#
# COMPACT_ATOMS: atom_id res chain seq x y z
N MET A 1 48.33 0.69 53.38
CA MET A 1 46.95 0.60 53.89
C MET A 1 46.01 0.53 52.69
N ARG A 2 45.57 -0.68 52.31
CA ARG A 2 44.59 -0.87 51.23
C ARG A 2 43.21 -0.63 51.83
N VAL A 3 42.58 0.49 51.51
CA VAL A 3 41.24 0.81 51.99
C VAL A 3 40.26 -0.14 51.28
N SER A 4 39.63 -1.03 52.03
CA SER A 4 38.60 -1.95 51.56
C SER A 4 37.36 -1.14 51.22
N ILE A 5 37.17 -0.81 49.95
CA ILE A 5 35.95 -0.20 49.45
C ILE A 5 34.93 -1.33 49.25
N CYS A 6 33.74 -1.17 49.85
CA CYS A 6 32.65 -2.14 49.81
C CYS A 6 32.29 -2.58 48.38
N PRO A 7 32.12 -3.89 48.11
CA PRO A 7 31.85 -4.44 46.77
C PRO A 7 30.49 -3.99 46.17
N MET A 8 29.59 -3.37 46.97
CA MET A 8 28.33 -2.82 46.44
C MET A 8 28.52 -1.51 45.67
N VAL A 9 29.51 -0.68 46.00
CA VAL A 9 29.75 0.60 45.27
C VAL A 9 30.41 0.34 43.91
N GLU A 10 31.20 -0.74 43.81
CA GLU A 10 31.82 -1.19 42.56
C GLU A 10 30.78 -1.76 41.59
N GLN A 11 29.74 -2.44 42.08
CA GLN A 11 28.60 -2.87 41.26
C GLN A 11 27.75 -1.69 40.76
N ALA A 12 27.60 -0.62 41.55
CA ALA A 12 26.93 0.61 41.12
C ALA A 12 27.73 1.40 40.06
N LEU A 13 29.07 1.36 40.13
CA LEU A 13 29.94 2.00 39.14
C LEU A 13 30.10 1.17 37.84
N LEU A 14 29.99 -0.16 37.91
CA LEU A 14 29.90 -1.03 36.73
C LEU A 14 28.54 -0.92 36.01
N ALA A 15 27.46 -0.57 36.71
CA ALA A 15 26.17 -0.25 36.10
C ALA A 15 26.18 1.09 35.33
N ARG A 16 27.05 2.04 35.70
CA ARG A 16 27.18 3.33 35.01
C ARG A 16 28.18 3.33 33.85
N ARG A 17 28.94 2.25 33.66
CA ARG A 17 29.92 2.06 32.56
C ARG A 17 29.42 1.16 31.42
N ARG A 18 28.10 1.10 31.18
CA ARG A 18 27.50 0.36 30.05
C ARG A 18 26.65 1.20 29.08
N SER A 19 26.52 2.50 29.30
CA SER A 19 25.71 3.40 28.46
C SER A 19 26.59 4.30 27.59
N GLY A 20 27.47 3.67 26.82
CA GLY A 20 28.27 4.31 25.77
C GLY A 20 28.00 3.68 24.40
N ARG A 21 26.91 2.93 24.27
CA ARG A 21 26.42 2.44 22.98
C ARG A 21 25.32 3.41 22.58
N ASN A 22 25.65 4.35 21.71
CA ASN A 22 24.66 5.01 20.87
C ASN A 22 24.00 3.87 20.07
N PHE A 23 22.92 3.30 20.61
CA PHE A 23 22.04 2.47 19.81
C PHE A 23 21.54 3.42 18.73
N ALA A 24 21.94 3.19 17.49
CA ALA A 24 21.27 3.78 16.35
C ALA A 24 19.77 3.62 16.61
N THR A 25 19.07 4.75 16.76
CA THR A 25 17.86 4.92 17.59
C THR A 25 16.90 3.75 17.46
N SER A 26 16.93 2.83 18.42
CA SER A 26 16.17 1.58 18.31
C SER A 26 14.66 1.86 18.31
N PRO A 27 13.83 1.13 17.55
CA PRO A 27 12.39 1.38 17.48
C PRO A 27 11.70 1.38 18.84
N ARG A 28 12.14 0.50 19.74
CA ARG A 28 11.63 0.39 21.11
C ARG A 28 12.00 1.61 21.97
N GLU A 29 13.18 2.18 21.78
CA GLU A 29 13.62 3.41 22.45
C GLU A 29 12.87 4.66 21.93
N LYS A 30 12.60 4.71 20.62
CA LYS A 30 11.71 5.72 20.00
C LYS A 30 10.27 5.66 20.51
N LEU A 31 9.83 4.54 21.09
CA LEU A 31 8.54 4.41 21.77
C LEU A 31 8.67 4.55 23.30
N GLY A 32 9.88 4.43 23.85
CA GLY A 32 10.14 4.49 25.29
C GLY A 32 9.67 3.26 26.03
N VAL A 33 9.68 2.11 25.37
CA VAL A 33 9.22 0.83 25.92
C VAL A 33 10.41 -0.08 26.23
N SER A 34 10.26 -0.92 27.26
CA SER A 34 11.26 -1.91 27.64
C SER A 34 11.44 -2.99 26.56
N TRP A 35 12.58 -3.68 26.58
CA TRP A 35 12.86 -4.83 25.69
C TRP A 35 11.89 -6.00 25.88
N ASN A 36 11.29 -6.12 27.06
CA ASN A 36 10.35 -7.20 27.38
C ASN A 36 8.88 -6.71 27.45
N CYS A 37 8.55 -5.59 26.81
CA CYS A 37 7.19 -5.05 26.83
C CYS A 37 6.18 -5.95 26.11
N SER A 38 4.91 -5.85 26.50
CA SER A 38 3.79 -6.51 25.82
C SER A 38 3.22 -5.64 24.68
N GLU A 39 2.50 -6.24 23.73
CA GLU A 39 1.87 -5.49 22.63
C GLU A 39 0.91 -4.39 23.13
N GLU A 40 0.24 -4.62 24.26
CA GLU A 40 -0.66 -3.65 24.88
C GLU A 40 0.08 -2.41 25.41
N GLU A 41 1.25 -2.60 26.01
CA GLU A 41 2.12 -1.53 26.48
C GLU A 41 2.65 -0.69 25.32
N VAL A 42 3.05 -1.34 24.22
CA VAL A 42 3.48 -0.67 22.98
C VAL A 42 2.36 0.21 22.42
N ARG A 43 1.13 -0.31 22.36
CA ARG A 43 -0.06 0.44 21.92
C ARG A 43 -0.39 1.61 22.85
N LYS A 44 -0.22 1.44 24.16
CA LYS A 44 -0.46 2.50 25.15
C LYS A 44 0.57 3.63 25.03
N ALA A 45 1.86 3.28 24.93
CA ALA A 45 2.95 4.23 24.76
C ALA A 45 2.83 5.02 23.45
N PHE A 46 2.49 4.34 22.34
CA PHE A 46 2.25 4.98 21.06
C PHE A 46 1.13 6.02 21.14
N ARG A 47 -0.02 5.69 21.73
CA ARG A 47 -1.15 6.63 21.87
C ARG A 47 -0.79 7.87 22.69
N GLN A 48 0.00 7.72 23.75
CA GLN A 48 0.42 8.85 24.58
C GLN A 48 1.38 9.77 23.82
N ARG A 49 2.37 9.20 23.11
CA ARG A 49 3.33 9.98 22.33
C ARG A 49 2.73 10.60 21.07
N ALA A 50 1.81 9.90 20.41
CA ALA A 50 1.09 10.41 19.24
C ALA A 50 0.34 11.71 19.57
N LYS A 51 -0.33 11.77 20.72
CA LYS A 51 -0.99 13.00 21.19
C LYS A 51 -0.01 14.15 21.43
N ALA A 52 1.18 13.85 21.98
CA ALA A 52 2.20 14.86 22.25
C ALA A 52 2.88 15.40 20.98
N VAL A 53 3.00 14.59 19.92
CA VAL A 53 3.70 14.94 18.68
C VAL A 53 2.73 15.33 17.55
N HIS A 54 1.42 15.24 17.77
CA HIS A 54 0.41 15.54 16.75
C HIS A 54 0.56 16.98 16.23
N PRO A 55 0.61 17.21 14.91
CA PRO A 55 0.80 18.56 14.34
C PRO A 55 -0.27 19.55 14.81
N ASP A 56 -1.52 19.11 14.99
CA ASP A 56 -2.62 19.98 15.46
C ASP A 56 -2.53 20.39 16.93
N MET A 57 -1.77 19.66 17.77
CA MET A 57 -1.64 19.96 19.20
C MET A 57 -0.38 20.79 19.51
N GLN A 58 0.37 21.17 18.48
CA GLN A 58 1.60 21.93 18.65
C GLN A 58 1.34 23.44 18.75
N PRO A 59 2.14 24.17 19.55
CA PRO A 59 1.97 25.60 19.73
C PRO A 59 2.14 26.34 18.40
N PRO A 60 1.40 27.44 18.19
CA PRO A 60 1.53 28.27 16.99
C PRO A 60 2.94 28.88 16.96
N GLY A 61 3.82 28.34 16.11
CA GLY A 61 5.21 28.78 15.96
C GLY A 61 6.25 27.65 15.98
N SER A 62 5.89 26.41 16.30
CA SER A 62 6.74 25.26 16.01
C SER A 62 6.53 24.78 14.58
N ASP A 63 7.63 24.51 13.87
CA ASP A 63 7.60 24.03 12.49
C ASP A 63 6.75 22.75 12.39
N SER A 64 5.55 22.88 11.81
CA SER A 64 4.63 21.77 11.56
C SER A 64 5.30 20.63 10.79
N GLU A 65 6.28 20.96 9.94
CA GLU A 65 7.11 19.98 9.23
C GLU A 65 7.96 19.11 10.16
N VAL A 66 8.50 19.67 11.25
CA VAL A 66 9.29 18.93 12.24
C VAL A 66 8.38 18.01 13.07
N ALA A 67 7.15 18.46 13.36
CA ALA A 67 6.11 17.64 13.97
C ALA A 67 5.78 16.41 13.11
N ALA A 68 5.52 16.66 11.82
CA ALA A 68 5.16 15.63 10.87
C ALA A 68 6.29 14.59 10.71
N LYS A 69 7.54 15.04 10.63
CA LYS A 69 8.72 14.14 10.58
C LYS A 69 8.82 13.28 11.83
N LYS A 70 8.74 13.87 13.02
CA LYS A 70 8.79 13.13 14.30
C LYS A 70 7.62 12.16 14.45
N PHE A 71 6.43 12.55 14.00
CA PHE A 71 5.25 11.69 14.03
C PHE A 71 5.43 10.49 13.10
N ARG A 72 5.98 10.71 11.90
CA ARG A 72 6.28 9.64 10.95
C ARG A 72 7.28 8.64 11.51
N GLU A 73 8.36 9.13 12.12
CA GLU A 73 9.35 8.28 12.79
C GLU A 73 8.75 7.45 13.94
N LEU A 74 7.76 8.01 14.64
CA LEU A 74 7.02 7.32 15.72
C LEU A 74 6.12 6.19 15.17
N GLN A 75 5.47 6.43 14.04
CA GLN A 75 4.66 5.43 13.33
C GLN A 75 5.53 4.29 12.81
N ASP A 76 6.65 4.61 12.18
CA ASP A 76 7.57 3.62 11.62
C ASP A 76 8.14 2.73 12.73
N ALA A 77 8.53 3.33 13.87
CA ALA A 77 8.98 2.59 15.04
C ALA A 77 7.90 1.66 15.63
N TYR A 78 6.65 2.11 15.72
CA TYR A 78 5.53 1.31 16.19
C TYR A 78 5.28 0.09 15.29
N ALA A 79 5.31 0.28 13.96
CA ALA A 79 5.14 -0.80 13.00
C ALA A 79 6.25 -1.85 13.12
N GLU A 80 7.51 -1.41 13.27
CA GLU A 80 8.65 -2.31 13.40
C GLU A 80 8.60 -3.16 14.68
N VAL A 81 8.24 -2.57 15.83
CA VAL A 81 8.10 -3.32 17.10
C VAL A 81 6.98 -4.36 17.02
N LEU A 82 5.84 -4.01 16.44
CA LEU A 82 4.75 -4.97 16.25
C LEU A 82 5.14 -6.11 15.32
N GLN A 83 5.89 -5.81 14.25
CA GLN A 83 6.36 -6.83 13.32
C GLN A 83 7.38 -7.76 13.99
N GLU A 84 8.29 -7.22 14.80
CA GLU A 84 9.25 -7.98 15.60
C GLU A 84 8.54 -8.92 16.58
N MET A 85 7.52 -8.43 17.30
CA MET A 85 6.73 -9.20 18.27
C MET A 85 5.87 -10.29 17.63
N ARG A 86 5.26 -10.00 16.47
CA ARG A 86 4.37 -10.96 15.80
C ARG A 86 5.11 -12.12 15.14
N GLY A 87 6.44 -12.12 15.13
CA GLY A 87 7.24 -13.26 14.67
C GLY A 87 6.99 -13.65 13.21
N ILE A 88 6.43 -12.74 12.40
CA ILE A 88 6.28 -12.99 10.98
C ILE A 88 7.65 -12.72 10.37
N ALA A 89 8.34 -13.82 10.10
CA ALA A 89 9.50 -13.92 9.24
C ALA A 89 9.51 -12.80 8.22
N ARG A 90 10.67 -12.16 8.02
CA ARG A 90 10.95 -11.33 6.85
C ARG A 90 10.58 -12.12 5.60
N ARG A 91 9.31 -12.05 5.18
CA ARG A 91 8.91 -12.38 3.82
C ARG A 91 9.39 -11.17 3.04
N PRO A 92 10.48 -11.29 2.26
CA PRO A 92 10.99 -10.17 1.51
C PRO A 92 9.83 -9.56 0.72
N ASP A 93 9.81 -8.23 0.74
CA ASP A 93 8.85 -7.40 0.04
C ASP A 93 8.58 -7.98 -1.36
N ARG A 94 7.32 -8.31 -1.64
CA ARG A 94 6.90 -8.91 -2.91
C ARG A 94 7.22 -8.01 -4.10
N ARG A 95 7.55 -6.73 -3.85
CA ARG A 95 7.99 -5.76 -4.86
C ARG A 95 9.36 -6.06 -5.48
N GLN A 96 10.17 -6.95 -4.89
CA GLN A 96 11.46 -7.38 -5.45
C GLN A 96 11.43 -8.74 -6.18
N ARG A 97 10.25 -9.32 -6.43
CA ARG A 97 10.11 -10.48 -7.32
C ARG A 97 9.88 -10.04 -8.77
N HIS A 98 10.84 -9.34 -9.37
CA HIS A 98 10.90 -9.19 -10.82
C HIS A 98 11.83 -10.23 -11.48
N ASP A 99 12.70 -10.89 -10.71
CA ASP A 99 13.61 -11.94 -11.18
C ASP A 99 13.14 -13.35 -10.78
N GLY A 100 11.83 -13.61 -10.86
CA GLY A 100 11.28 -14.97 -10.74
C GLY A 100 11.39 -15.71 -12.08
N PRO A 101 11.46 -17.06 -12.08
CA PRO A 101 11.34 -17.82 -13.33
C PRO A 101 10.06 -17.41 -14.05
N GLU A 102 10.18 -17.18 -15.36
CA GLU A 102 9.11 -16.65 -16.19
C GLU A 102 7.81 -17.43 -15.97
N PRO A 103 6.64 -16.77 -15.83
CA PRO A 103 5.37 -17.47 -15.69
C PRO A 103 5.22 -18.50 -16.79
N ALA A 104 4.90 -19.74 -16.41
CA ALA A 104 4.99 -20.89 -17.32
C ALA A 104 4.28 -20.63 -18.66
N TYR A 105 3.14 -19.91 -18.66
CA TYR A 105 2.40 -19.56 -19.87
C TYR A 105 3.17 -18.78 -20.95
N LYS A 106 4.34 -18.21 -20.63
CA LYS A 106 5.23 -17.52 -21.57
C LYS A 106 6.42 -18.36 -22.05
N SER A 107 6.63 -19.55 -21.48
CA SER A 107 7.70 -20.43 -21.92
C SER A 107 7.43 -20.99 -23.33
N LYS A 108 8.49 -21.21 -24.11
CA LYS A 108 8.39 -21.81 -25.46
C LYS A 108 7.68 -23.17 -25.45
N ASP A 109 7.82 -23.91 -24.35
CA ASP A 109 7.16 -25.21 -24.15
C ASP A 109 5.65 -25.08 -24.01
N TRP A 110 5.16 -23.97 -23.43
CA TRP A 110 3.73 -23.69 -23.31
C TRP A 110 3.07 -23.36 -24.64
N ASP A 111 3.77 -22.61 -25.52
CA ASP A 111 3.31 -22.37 -26.88
C ASP A 111 3.27 -23.66 -27.71
N ALA A 112 4.24 -24.55 -27.50
CA ALA A 112 4.27 -25.86 -28.15
C ALA A 112 3.13 -26.77 -27.67
N ALA A 113 2.87 -26.82 -26.36
CA ALA A 113 1.78 -27.60 -25.78
C ALA A 113 0.40 -27.12 -26.23
N ARG A 114 0.21 -25.79 -26.41
CA ARG A 114 -1.07 -25.23 -26.88
C ARG A 114 -1.33 -25.49 -28.36
N ARG A 115 -0.29 -25.63 -29.18
CA ARG A 115 -0.41 -25.95 -30.61
C ARG A 115 -0.75 -27.41 -30.87
N GLN A 116 -0.59 -28.29 -29.88
CA GLN A 116 -1.02 -29.67 -30.01
C GLN A 116 -2.55 -29.73 -29.93
N PRO A 117 -3.24 -30.28 -30.94
CA PRO A 117 -4.66 -30.58 -30.80
C PRO A 117 -4.83 -31.61 -29.68
N PRO A 118 -5.92 -31.52 -28.88
CA PRO A 118 -6.16 -32.51 -27.83
C PRO A 118 -6.21 -33.91 -28.46
N ALA A 119 -5.41 -34.83 -27.93
CA ALA A 119 -5.42 -36.21 -28.37
C ALA A 119 -6.82 -36.81 -28.13
N SER A 120 -7.53 -37.09 -29.22
CA SER A 120 -8.82 -37.78 -29.30
C SER A 120 -9.94 -37.26 -28.37
N ASN A 121 -10.89 -36.52 -28.94
CA ASN A 121 -12.14 -36.06 -28.30
C ASN A 121 -13.18 -37.17 -28.03
N GLN A 122 -12.77 -38.35 -27.57
CA GLN A 122 -13.69 -39.45 -27.25
C GLN A 122 -13.78 -39.64 -25.74
N GLY A 123 -14.76 -38.98 -25.11
CA GLY A 123 -15.20 -39.33 -23.77
C GLY A 123 -15.95 -40.68 -23.76
N PRO A 124 -16.16 -41.31 -22.60
CA PRO A 124 -16.67 -42.69 -22.47
C PRO A 124 -18.14 -42.94 -22.89
N SER A 125 -18.71 -42.11 -23.77
CA SER A 125 -20.05 -42.30 -24.33
C SER A 125 -20.25 -41.56 -25.65
N GLY A 126 -19.25 -41.51 -26.55
CA GLY A 126 -19.46 -41.12 -27.96
C GLY A 126 -19.96 -39.69 -28.24
N VAL A 127 -20.16 -38.85 -27.24
CA VAL A 127 -20.50 -37.42 -27.41
C VAL A 127 -19.26 -36.58 -27.10
N SER A 128 -18.89 -35.73 -28.04
CA SER A 128 -17.72 -34.85 -27.90
C SER A 128 -17.90 -33.91 -26.70
N ILE A 129 -16.85 -33.76 -25.88
CA ILE A 129 -16.83 -32.81 -24.75
C ILE A 129 -17.18 -31.39 -25.22
N ALA A 130 -16.82 -31.04 -26.45
CA ALA A 130 -17.19 -29.78 -27.09
C ALA A 130 -18.71 -29.60 -27.21
N SER A 131 -19.45 -30.67 -27.51
CA SER A 131 -20.92 -30.64 -27.62
C SER A 131 -21.59 -30.46 -26.25
N PHE A 132 -21.06 -31.09 -25.20
CA PHE A 132 -21.56 -30.90 -23.84
C PHE A 132 -21.28 -29.49 -23.31
N LEU A 133 -20.08 -28.94 -23.53
CA LEU A 133 -19.75 -27.57 -23.17
C LEU A 133 -20.56 -26.54 -23.97
N ALA A 134 -20.79 -26.78 -25.25
CA ALA A 134 -21.62 -25.91 -26.08
C ALA A 134 -23.10 -25.91 -25.62
N CYS A 135 -23.67 -27.08 -25.33
CA CYS A 135 -25.04 -27.18 -24.82
C CYS A 135 -25.21 -26.54 -23.45
N THR A 136 -24.29 -26.78 -22.52
CA THR A 136 -24.33 -26.16 -21.19
C THR A 136 -24.16 -24.65 -21.25
N ALA A 137 -23.26 -24.14 -22.09
CA ALA A 137 -23.11 -22.69 -22.33
C ALA A 137 -24.38 -22.07 -22.94
N ALA A 138 -25.04 -22.75 -23.89
CA ALA A 138 -26.28 -22.28 -24.50
C ALA A 138 -27.46 -22.23 -23.49
N ILE A 139 -27.56 -23.23 -22.60
CA ILE A 139 -28.56 -23.27 -21.52
C ILE A 139 -28.29 -22.17 -20.48
N MET A 140 -27.02 -21.96 -20.10
CA MET A 140 -26.67 -20.87 -19.18
C MET A 140 -26.96 -19.49 -19.82
N TYR A 141 -26.68 -19.33 -21.11
CA TYR A 141 -26.96 -18.10 -21.84
C TYR A 141 -28.47 -17.84 -21.99
N SER A 142 -29.30 -18.87 -22.17
CA SER A 142 -30.77 -18.68 -22.24
C SER A 142 -31.40 -18.37 -20.88
N MET A 143 -30.82 -18.85 -19.78
CA MET A 143 -31.33 -18.58 -18.42
C MET A 143 -30.78 -17.28 -17.80
N PHE A 144 -29.53 -16.90 -18.09
CA PHE A 144 -28.85 -15.77 -17.43
C PHE A 144 -28.21 -14.75 -18.39
N GLY A 145 -28.06 -15.06 -19.67
CA GLY A 145 -27.33 -14.23 -20.65
C GLY A 145 -27.95 -12.86 -20.99
N PRO A 146 -29.25 -12.71 -21.28
CA PRO A 146 -29.79 -11.43 -21.76
C PRO A 146 -29.76 -10.32 -20.69
N ALA A 147 -29.70 -10.69 -19.41
CA ALA A 147 -29.64 -9.74 -18.30
C ALA A 147 -28.23 -9.16 -18.09
N GLU A 148 -27.18 -9.98 -18.24
CA GLU A 148 -25.79 -9.53 -18.06
C GLU A 148 -25.33 -8.63 -19.22
N GLU A 149 -25.73 -8.92 -20.46
CA GLU A 149 -25.30 -8.13 -21.62
C GLU A 149 -25.92 -6.72 -21.65
N ALA A 150 -27.12 -6.55 -21.07
CA ALA A 150 -27.77 -5.25 -20.98
C ALA A 150 -27.01 -4.30 -20.03
N LEU A 151 -26.60 -4.80 -18.87
CA LEU A 151 -25.83 -4.04 -17.88
C LEU A 151 -24.46 -3.61 -18.44
N ASP A 152 -23.76 -4.52 -19.12
CA ASP A 152 -22.47 -4.24 -19.75
C ASP A 152 -22.57 -3.17 -20.86
N ARG A 153 -23.66 -3.17 -21.63
CA ARG A 153 -23.90 -2.15 -22.68
C ARG A 153 -24.18 -0.79 -22.05
N GLU A 154 -25.00 -0.74 -21.01
CA GLU A 154 -25.28 0.49 -20.27
C GLU A 154 -24.02 1.05 -19.60
N GLU A 155 -23.19 0.21 -19.00
CA GLU A 155 -21.94 0.63 -18.37
C GLU A 155 -20.96 1.22 -19.41
N LYS A 156 -20.80 0.55 -20.56
CA LYS A 156 -19.98 1.06 -21.69
C LYS A 156 -20.51 2.39 -22.24
N GLN A 157 -21.82 2.53 -22.38
CA GLN A 157 -22.45 3.79 -22.80
C GLN A 157 -22.22 4.90 -21.77
N ASN A 158 -22.37 4.60 -20.49
CA ASN A 158 -22.14 5.55 -19.39
C ASN A 158 -20.67 5.99 -19.31
N PHE A 159 -19.72 5.07 -19.48
CA PHE A 159 -18.29 5.42 -19.52
C PHE A 159 -17.92 6.24 -20.76
N ALA A 160 -18.46 5.88 -21.93
CA ALA A 160 -18.26 6.65 -23.15
C ALA A 160 -18.81 8.09 -23.01
N ALA A 161 -20.03 8.24 -22.46
CA ALA A 161 -20.64 9.54 -22.17
C ALA A 161 -19.81 10.35 -21.16
N LYS A 162 -19.33 9.71 -20.09
CA LYS A 162 -18.50 10.35 -19.05
C LYS A 162 -17.18 10.90 -19.63
N ARG A 163 -16.55 10.16 -20.55
CA ARG A 163 -15.32 10.61 -21.23
C ARG A 163 -15.56 11.83 -22.13
N VAL A 164 -16.70 11.91 -22.81
CA VAL A 164 -17.05 13.06 -23.66
C VAL A 164 -17.36 14.29 -22.82
N ARG A 165 -18.13 14.15 -21.73
CA ARG A 165 -18.44 15.25 -20.80
C ARG A 165 -17.18 15.87 -20.20
N LEU A 166 -16.22 15.05 -19.79
CA LEU A 166 -14.96 15.55 -19.23
C LEU A 166 -14.18 16.42 -20.23
N ARG A 167 -14.16 16.03 -21.52
CA ARG A 167 -13.52 16.85 -22.57
C ARG A 167 -14.27 18.15 -22.84
N GLN A 168 -15.60 18.13 -22.78
CA GLN A 168 -16.42 19.33 -22.93
C GLN A 168 -16.20 20.31 -21.77
N GLU A 169 -16.16 19.82 -20.53
CA GLU A 169 -15.86 20.64 -19.36
C GLU A 169 -14.45 21.26 -19.43
N GLN A 170 -13.45 20.50 -19.90
CA GLN A 170 -12.11 21.03 -20.12
C GLN A 170 -12.11 22.14 -21.20
N ALA A 171 -12.75 21.90 -22.34
CA ALA A 171 -12.86 22.89 -23.41
C ALA A 171 -13.62 24.16 -22.96
N GLU A 172 -14.69 24.02 -22.17
CA GLU A 172 -15.41 25.15 -21.61
C GLU A 172 -14.56 25.95 -20.62
N ARG A 173 -13.76 25.29 -19.78
CA ARG A 173 -12.83 25.98 -18.88
C ARG A 173 -11.79 26.78 -19.66
N GLU A 174 -11.20 26.18 -20.70
CA GLU A 174 -10.27 26.87 -21.60
C GLU A 174 -10.93 28.07 -22.29
N GLN A 175 -12.16 27.93 -22.78
CA GLN A 175 -12.89 29.05 -23.38
C GLN A 175 -13.18 30.17 -22.38
N ARG A 176 -13.55 29.83 -21.14
CA ARG A 176 -13.78 30.82 -20.07
C ARG A 176 -12.48 31.54 -19.71
N GLU A 177 -11.36 30.83 -19.61
CA GLU A 177 -10.05 31.41 -19.36
C GLU A 177 -9.62 32.34 -20.50
N LEU A 178 -9.76 31.91 -21.75
CA LEU A 178 -9.47 32.74 -22.93
C LEU A 178 -10.34 34.00 -22.96
N LYS A 179 -11.64 33.88 -22.65
CA LYS A 179 -12.55 35.02 -22.57
C LYS A 179 -12.11 36.01 -21.48
N GLN A 180 -11.75 35.51 -20.29
CA GLN A 180 -11.21 36.36 -19.22
C GLN A 180 -9.89 37.03 -19.63
N GLN A 181 -9.01 36.34 -20.34
CA GLN A 181 -7.76 36.92 -20.86
C GLN A 181 -8.03 38.03 -21.87
N LEU A 182 -8.99 37.84 -22.78
CA LEU A 182 -9.40 38.86 -23.74
C LEU A 182 -10.02 40.08 -23.06
N GLU A 183 -10.89 39.88 -22.07
CA GLU A 183 -11.47 40.98 -21.27
C GLU A 183 -10.38 41.75 -20.51
N ARG A 184 -9.41 41.05 -19.90
CA ARG A 184 -8.25 41.68 -19.26
C ARG A 184 -7.39 42.47 -20.25
N ARG A 185 -7.25 41.99 -21.49
CA ARG A 185 -6.49 42.66 -22.54
C ARG A 185 -7.24 43.87 -23.12
N ALA A 186 -8.56 43.77 -23.27
CA ALA A 186 -9.42 44.85 -23.76
C ALA A 186 -9.57 45.99 -22.73
N GLY A 187 -9.53 45.67 -21.44
CA GLY A 187 -9.57 46.65 -20.34
C GLY A 187 -8.25 47.38 -20.08
N ARG A 188 -7.16 47.06 -20.79
CA ARG A 188 -5.89 47.80 -20.68
C ARG A 188 -5.94 48.98 -21.67
N PRO A 189 -6.11 50.25 -21.23
CA PRO A 189 -6.07 51.38 -22.13
C PRO A 189 -4.70 51.41 -22.81
N THR A 190 -4.68 51.46 -24.15
CA THR A 190 -3.46 51.72 -24.91
C THR A 190 -3.07 53.17 -24.67
N ALA A 191 -2.05 53.37 -23.84
CA ALA A 191 -1.37 54.66 -23.66
C ALA A 191 -0.55 55.00 -24.91
#